data_AF-A0A2P5FM24-F1
#
_entry.id   AF-A0A2P5FM24-F1
#
_cell.length_a   1.000
_cell.length_b   1.000
_cell.length_c   1.000
_cell.angle_alpha   90.00
_cell.angle_beta   90.00
_cell.angle_gamma   90.00
#
_symmetry.space_group_name_H-M   'P 1'
#
loop_
_entity.id
_entity.type
_entity.pdbx_description
1 polymer ?
#
loop_
_entity_poly.entity_id
_entity_poly.type
_entity_poly.pdbx_seq_one_letter_code
_entity_poly.pdbx_strand_id
1 'polypeptide(L)'
;MADSGKILEIAENSGSSVPTSTQKPSLNRASSFKKLYSSVKKLKTIFEAARATIKPKPTKTAIPDCRLPGTEDRIVVYLTSLRGIRRTFEDCYAVQMIFRGFRLWIDERDISMDSAYRKELESVLGEKNASLPQVFIGGKYIGGAEVIKQMFETGELAKILKGFRVREAGFACESCGDVRFVPCWNCSGSRKVFDEDQGLLKRCLECNENGLIRCPDCCS
;
A
#
# COMPACT_ATOMS: atom_id res chain seq x y z
N MET A 1 34.88 -18.14 53.34
CA MET A 1 34.13 -18.77 54.45
C MET A 1 32.66 -18.76 54.02
N ALA A 2 32.17 -19.70 53.21
CA ALA A 2 31.99 -21.14 53.45
C ALA A 2 31.08 -21.40 54.67
N ASP A 3 29.80 -21.69 54.44
CA ASP A 3 29.16 -23.00 54.69
C ASP A 3 27.69 -22.94 54.17
N SER A 4 27.21 -23.78 53.25
CA SER A 4 26.91 -25.23 53.28
C SER A 4 25.70 -25.61 54.15
N GLY A 5 24.68 -26.20 53.50
CA GLY A 5 23.53 -26.83 54.14
C GLY A 5 22.71 -27.65 53.13
N LYS A 6 23.10 -28.93 52.99
CA LYS A 6 22.58 -29.99 52.09
C LYS A 6 21.22 -30.57 52.54
N ILE A 7 20.30 -30.84 51.59
CA ILE A 7 19.82 -32.15 51.05
C ILE A 7 18.85 -32.98 51.91
N LEU A 8 17.70 -33.32 51.29
CA LEU A 8 17.06 -34.66 51.18
C LEU A 8 15.92 -34.50 50.13
N GLU A 9 16.09 -34.86 48.86
CA GLU A 9 15.92 -36.20 48.24
C GLU A 9 14.72 -37.01 48.73
N ILE A 10 13.69 -37.11 47.87
CA ILE A 10 12.97 -38.36 47.59
C ILE A 10 12.78 -38.46 46.08
N ALA A 11 13.40 -39.48 45.51
CA ALA A 11 13.18 -39.98 44.17
C ALA A 11 11.95 -40.90 44.16
N GLU A 12 11.23 -40.97 43.04
CA GLU A 12 10.87 -42.27 42.48
C GLU A 12 10.69 -42.19 40.96
N ASN A 13 11.28 -43.21 40.35
CA ASN A 13 11.60 -43.39 38.96
C ASN A 13 10.69 -44.52 38.45
N SER A 14 10.09 -44.36 37.28
CA SER A 14 9.73 -45.53 36.47
C SER A 14 9.98 -45.20 35.01
N GLY A 15 11.13 -45.66 34.53
CA GLY A 15 11.45 -45.71 33.12
C GLY A 15 10.65 -46.79 32.41
N SER A 16 10.39 -46.57 31.13
CA SER A 16 10.51 -47.66 30.16
C SER A 16 11.20 -47.16 28.89
N SER A 17 12.03 -48.05 28.37
CA SER A 17 13.16 -47.94 27.46
C SER A 17 12.88 -47.62 25.98
N VAL A 18 13.77 -46.78 25.38
CA VAL A 18 14.62 -46.98 24.16
C VAL A 18 13.92 -47.33 22.81
N PRO A 19 14.37 -46.94 21.57
CA PRO A 19 15.68 -46.41 21.15
C PRO A 19 15.69 -45.14 20.26
N THR A 20 16.87 -44.51 20.23
CA THR A 20 17.36 -43.62 19.18
C THR A 20 17.58 -44.42 17.89
N SER A 21 16.96 -44.00 16.78
CA SER A 21 17.30 -44.47 15.43
C SER A 21 17.30 -43.31 14.45
N THR A 22 18.49 -43.00 13.96
CA THR A 22 18.78 -42.07 12.89
C THR A 22 18.25 -42.65 11.58
N GLN A 23 17.12 -42.15 11.07
CA GLN A 23 16.70 -42.42 9.69
C GLN A 23 16.20 -41.13 9.02
N LYS A 24 16.84 -40.77 7.90
CA LYS A 24 16.42 -39.70 6.99
C LYS A 24 15.08 -40.10 6.33
N PRO A 25 14.06 -39.22 6.27
CA PRO A 25 12.89 -39.48 5.43
C PRO A 25 13.25 -39.26 3.95
N SER A 26 13.20 -40.35 3.21
CA SER A 26 13.34 -40.43 1.75
C SER A 26 12.15 -39.79 1.01
N LEU A 27 12.48 -39.26 -0.17
CA LEU A 27 11.64 -38.99 -1.34
C LEU A 27 10.14 -39.35 -1.23
N ASN A 28 9.26 -38.33 -1.34
CA ASN A 28 8.04 -38.37 -2.17
C ASN A 28 7.27 -37.03 -2.25
N ARG A 29 7.96 -35.87 -2.22
CA ARG A 29 7.31 -34.55 -2.31
C ARG A 29 7.11 -34.04 -3.75
N ALA A 30 7.73 -34.70 -4.74
CA ALA A 30 7.74 -34.23 -6.14
C ALA A 30 6.47 -34.59 -6.94
N SER A 31 5.69 -35.59 -6.53
CA SER A 31 4.50 -36.04 -7.26
C SER A 31 3.30 -35.09 -7.07
N SER A 32 3.14 -34.52 -5.88
CA SER A 32 2.05 -33.58 -5.55
C SER A 32 2.22 -32.21 -6.24
N PHE A 33 3.46 -31.72 -6.36
CA PHE A 33 3.76 -30.46 -7.05
C PHE A 33 3.54 -30.55 -8.57
N LYS A 34 3.83 -31.70 -9.20
CA LYS A 34 3.58 -31.90 -10.64
C LYS A 34 2.09 -31.89 -10.99
N LYS A 35 1.25 -32.47 -10.14
CA LYS A 35 -0.22 -32.43 -10.31
C LYS A 35 -0.75 -31.00 -10.21
N LEU A 36 -0.32 -30.24 -9.20
CA LEU A 36 -0.72 -28.83 -9.04
C LEU A 36 -0.27 -27.97 -10.23
N TYR A 37 0.98 -28.14 -10.70
CA TYR A 37 1.48 -27.42 -11.87
C TYR A 37 0.71 -27.75 -13.16
N SER A 38 0.31 -29.02 -13.33
CA SER A 38 -0.48 -29.45 -14.49
C SER A 38 -1.90 -28.88 -14.47
N SER A 39 -2.53 -28.79 -13.30
CA SER A 39 -3.86 -28.18 -13.13
C SER A 39 -3.82 -26.67 -13.41
N VAL A 40 -2.79 -25.96 -12.93
CA VAL A 40 -2.58 -24.53 -13.21
C VAL A 40 -2.29 -24.30 -14.70
N LYS A 41 -1.55 -25.19 -15.35
CA LYS A 41 -1.27 -25.11 -16.80
C LYS A 41 -2.56 -25.30 -17.62
N LYS A 42 -3.43 -26.23 -17.22
CA LYS A 42 -4.73 -26.46 -17.86
C LYS A 42 -5.68 -25.27 -17.70
N LEU A 43 -5.71 -24.65 -16.51
CA LEU A 43 -6.46 -23.41 -16.25
C LEU A 43 -5.93 -22.22 -17.08
N LYS A 44 -4.61 -22.09 -17.23
CA LYS A 44 -4.00 -21.09 -18.12
C LYS A 44 -4.42 -21.28 -19.58
N THR A 45 -4.47 -22.51 -20.08
CA THR A 45 -4.90 -22.78 -21.46
C THR A 45 -6.38 -22.45 -21.70
N ILE A 46 -7.24 -22.72 -20.72
CA ILE A 46 -8.67 -22.38 -20.79
C ILE A 46 -8.87 -20.86 -20.77
N PHE A 47 -8.10 -20.14 -19.95
CA PHE A 47 -8.14 -18.67 -19.89
C PHE A 47 -7.60 -18.01 -21.17
N GLU A 48 -6.52 -18.54 -21.75
CA GLU A 48 -5.98 -18.10 -23.04
C GLU A 48 -6.96 -18.34 -24.20
N ALA A 49 -7.66 -19.48 -24.21
CA ALA A 49 -8.68 -19.77 -25.21
C ALA A 49 -9.90 -18.85 -25.10
N ALA A 50 -10.30 -18.46 -23.88
CA ALA A 50 -11.37 -17.50 -23.64
C ALA A 50 -10.98 -16.05 -24.02
N ARG A 51 -9.68 -15.71 -23.97
CA ARG A 51 -9.15 -14.41 -24.40
C ARG A 51 -9.18 -14.23 -25.93
N ALA A 52 -9.13 -15.33 -26.69
CA ALA A 52 -9.15 -15.29 -28.15
C ALA A 52 -10.54 -14.97 -28.75
N THR A 53 -11.62 -15.11 -27.98
CA THR A 53 -13.00 -14.86 -28.43
C THR A 53 -13.53 -13.47 -28.07
N ILE A 54 -12.84 -12.74 -27.18
CA ILE A 54 -13.21 -11.37 -26.80
C ILE A 54 -12.34 -10.40 -27.60
N LYS A 55 -12.85 -9.91 -28.74
CA LYS A 55 -12.22 -8.77 -29.42
C LYS A 55 -12.37 -7.54 -28.51
N PRO A 56 -11.28 -6.92 -28.02
CA PRO A 56 -11.42 -5.66 -27.30
C PRO A 56 -12.00 -4.63 -28.26
N LYS A 57 -13.18 -4.10 -27.91
CA LYS A 57 -13.74 -2.94 -28.61
C LYS A 57 -12.76 -1.79 -28.41
N PRO A 58 -12.21 -1.17 -29.46
CA PRO A 58 -11.25 -0.11 -29.30
C PRO A 58 -11.99 1.15 -28.87
N THR A 59 -12.11 1.38 -27.57
CA THR A 59 -12.39 2.71 -27.03
C THR A 59 -11.09 3.52 -27.10
N LYS A 60 -10.78 4.02 -28.31
CA LYS A 60 -9.86 5.14 -28.46
C LYS A 60 -10.59 6.40 -28.00
N THR A 61 -10.75 6.55 -26.68
CA THR A 61 -10.93 7.89 -26.10
C THR A 61 -9.52 8.44 -25.99
N ALA A 62 -9.17 9.44 -26.80
CA ALA A 62 -7.90 10.11 -26.69
C ALA A 62 -7.79 10.69 -25.28
N ILE A 63 -7.01 10.03 -24.42
CA ILE A 63 -6.72 10.53 -23.08
C ILE A 63 -5.89 11.80 -23.34
N PRO A 64 -6.34 12.99 -22.91
CA PRO A 64 -5.44 14.15 -22.89
C PRO A 64 -4.15 13.73 -22.18
N ASP A 65 -2.97 14.13 -22.67
CA ASP A 65 -1.67 13.84 -22.03
C ASP A 65 -1.61 14.57 -20.69
N CYS A 66 -2.36 14.03 -19.73
CA CYS A 66 -2.59 14.55 -18.41
C CYS A 66 -1.39 14.11 -17.58
N ARG A 67 -0.56 15.09 -17.25
CA ARG A 67 0.66 14.88 -16.49
C ARG A 67 0.58 15.59 -15.16
N LEU A 68 1.15 14.95 -14.15
CA LEU A 68 1.32 15.50 -12.81
C LEU A 68 2.79 15.94 -12.67
N PRO A 69 3.11 17.23 -12.82
CA PRO A 69 4.48 17.72 -12.86
C PRO A 69 5.24 17.42 -11.55
N GLY A 70 6.52 17.08 -11.64
CA GLY A 70 7.38 16.85 -10.46
C GLY A 70 7.13 15.51 -9.76
N THR A 71 6.45 14.57 -10.44
CA THR A 71 6.15 13.24 -9.89
C THR A 71 6.63 12.11 -10.82
N GLU A 72 7.63 12.39 -11.66
CA GLU A 72 8.18 11.49 -12.67
C GLU A 72 8.90 10.27 -12.07
N ASP A 73 9.31 10.36 -10.80
CA ASP A 73 10.07 9.35 -10.05
C ASP A 73 9.20 8.46 -9.14
N ARG A 74 7.90 8.75 -9.03
CA ARG A 74 7.02 8.15 -8.02
C ARG A 74 5.66 7.72 -8.58
N ILE A 75 4.95 6.94 -7.77
CA ILE A 75 3.56 6.55 -8.00
C ILE A 75 2.70 7.38 -7.07
N VAL A 76 1.71 8.07 -7.63
CA VAL A 76 0.80 8.93 -6.87
C VAL A 76 -0.61 8.35 -6.97
N VAL A 77 -1.26 8.19 -5.83
CA VAL A 77 -2.64 7.70 -5.74
C VAL A 77 -3.48 8.71 -4.97
N TYR A 78 -4.39 9.37 -5.69
CA TYR A 78 -5.43 10.17 -5.08
C TYR A 78 -6.59 9.27 -4.64
N LEU A 79 -6.99 9.41 -3.39
CA LEU A 79 -8.00 8.57 -2.74
C LEU A 79 -8.76 9.34 -1.66
N THR A 80 -9.73 8.68 -1.05
CA THR A 80 -10.29 9.11 0.23
C THR A 80 -10.36 7.93 1.18
N SER A 81 -10.01 8.17 2.45
CA SER A 81 -10.21 7.21 3.54
C SER A 81 -11.63 7.25 4.12
N LEU A 82 -12.43 8.27 3.77
CA LEU A 82 -13.81 8.41 4.23
C LEU A 82 -14.71 7.30 3.67
N ARG A 83 -15.58 6.79 4.54
CA ARG A 83 -16.50 5.69 4.21
C ARG A 83 -17.92 6.15 3.84
N GLY A 84 -18.10 7.45 3.56
CA GLY A 84 -19.41 8.05 3.31
C GLY A 84 -20.10 7.51 2.05
N ILE A 85 -19.33 7.24 0.99
CA ILE A 85 -19.83 6.61 -0.24
C ILE A 85 -19.20 5.23 -0.35
N ARG A 86 -20.00 4.19 -0.04
CA ARG A 86 -19.52 2.80 0.04
C ARG A 86 -18.73 2.38 -1.20
N ARG A 87 -19.27 2.65 -2.39
CA ARG A 87 -18.62 2.29 -3.67
C ARG A 87 -17.24 2.95 -3.81
N THR A 88 -17.15 4.24 -3.54
CA THR A 88 -15.88 4.99 -3.63
C THR A 88 -14.85 4.47 -2.63
N PHE A 89 -15.28 4.18 -1.40
CA PHE A 89 -14.41 3.60 -0.39
C PHE A 89 -13.88 2.23 -0.81
N GLU A 90 -14.75 1.35 -1.31
CA GLU A 90 -14.36 0.02 -1.80
C GLU A 90 -13.37 0.10 -2.97
N ASP A 91 -13.62 0.99 -3.93
CA ASP A 91 -12.72 1.20 -5.07
C ASP A 91 -11.35 1.77 -4.63
N CYS A 92 -11.34 2.74 -3.70
CA CYS A 92 -10.09 3.28 -3.14
C CYS A 92 -9.31 2.21 -2.38
N TYR A 93 -10.00 1.44 -1.53
CA TYR A 93 -9.41 0.38 -0.74
C TYR A 93 -8.84 -0.73 -1.63
N ALA A 94 -9.56 -1.14 -2.67
CA ALA A 94 -9.08 -2.14 -3.62
C ALA A 94 -7.77 -1.71 -4.30
N VAL A 95 -7.70 -0.47 -4.79
CA VAL A 95 -6.48 0.08 -5.41
C VAL A 95 -5.33 0.17 -4.41
N GLN A 96 -5.58 0.64 -3.18
CA GLN A 96 -4.58 0.64 -2.12
C GLN A 96 -4.03 -0.78 -1.87
N MET A 97 -4.90 -1.78 -1.79
CA MET A 97 -4.50 -3.17 -1.54
C MET A 97 -3.68 -3.76 -2.69
N ILE A 98 -4.02 -3.42 -3.94
CA ILE A 98 -3.22 -3.82 -5.11
C ILE A 98 -1.78 -3.29 -4.96
N PHE A 99 -1.60 -1.99 -4.73
CA PHE A 99 -0.27 -1.40 -4.61
C PHE A 99 0.50 -1.90 -3.37
N ARG A 100 -0.19 -2.10 -2.23
CA ARG A 100 0.40 -2.73 -1.04
C ARG A 100 0.90 -4.14 -1.33
N GLY A 101 0.22 -4.89 -2.20
CA GLY A 101 0.66 -6.21 -2.67
C GLY A 101 2.00 -6.17 -3.42
N PHE A 102 2.27 -5.11 -4.18
CA PHE A 102 3.55 -4.87 -4.85
C PHE A 102 4.65 -4.34 -3.93
N ARG A 103 4.29 -3.91 -2.71
CA ARG A 103 5.20 -3.32 -1.71
C ARG A 103 5.99 -2.14 -2.28
N LEU A 104 5.34 -1.26 -3.02
CA LEU A 104 6.02 -0.10 -3.60
C LEU A 104 5.93 1.12 -2.66
N TRP A 105 6.86 2.05 -2.84
CA TRP A 105 6.69 3.40 -2.30
C TRP A 105 5.61 4.13 -3.10
N ILE A 106 4.49 4.42 -2.43
CA ILE A 106 3.35 5.11 -3.00
C ILE A 106 3.14 6.44 -2.27
N ASP A 107 2.99 7.50 -3.05
CA ASP A 107 2.54 8.81 -2.58
C ASP A 107 1.01 8.81 -2.51
N GLU A 108 0.47 8.39 -1.36
CA GLU A 108 -0.97 8.42 -1.09
C GLU A 108 -1.42 9.85 -0.75
N ARG A 109 -2.32 10.39 -1.59
CA ARG A 109 -2.88 11.73 -1.45
C ARG A 109 -4.37 11.63 -1.11
N ASP A 110 -4.67 11.73 0.19
CA ASP A 110 -6.04 11.70 0.66
C ASP A 110 -6.71 13.08 0.51
N ILE A 111 -7.62 13.20 -0.45
CA ILE A 111 -8.29 14.48 -0.76
C ILE A 111 -9.27 14.95 0.32
N SER A 112 -9.58 14.10 1.29
CA SER A 112 -10.40 14.46 2.46
C SER A 112 -9.56 14.98 3.62
N MET A 113 -8.26 14.67 3.63
CA MET A 113 -7.32 15.13 4.65
C MET A 113 -6.64 16.45 4.27
N ASP A 114 -6.53 16.74 2.97
CA ASP A 114 -5.94 17.96 2.43
C ASP A 114 -6.68 18.46 1.18
N SER A 115 -7.27 19.65 1.28
CA SER A 115 -7.99 20.31 0.19
C SER A 115 -7.09 20.72 -0.97
N ALA A 116 -5.77 20.86 -0.75
CA ALA A 116 -4.81 21.12 -1.82
C ALA A 116 -4.77 19.96 -2.82
N TYR A 117 -4.84 18.71 -2.35
CA TYR A 117 -4.87 17.55 -3.23
C TYR A 117 -6.13 17.47 -4.08
N ARG A 118 -7.28 17.88 -3.53
CA ARG A 118 -8.50 18.01 -4.33
C ARG A 118 -8.31 19.01 -5.46
N LYS A 119 -7.81 20.21 -5.14
CA LYS A 119 -7.61 21.28 -6.12
C LYS A 119 -6.58 20.89 -7.18
N GLU A 120 -5.50 20.24 -6.76
CA GLU A 120 -4.47 19.71 -7.66
C GLU A 120 -5.04 18.67 -8.62
N LEU A 121 -5.78 17.69 -8.12
CA LEU A 121 -6.41 16.65 -8.94
C LEU A 121 -7.39 17.24 -9.96
N GLU A 122 -8.26 18.15 -9.52
CA GLU A 122 -9.23 18.83 -10.39
C GLU A 122 -8.53 19.68 -11.46
N SER A 123 -7.44 20.35 -11.09
CA SER A 123 -6.62 21.14 -12.03
C SER A 123 -5.95 20.28 -13.09
N VAL A 124 -5.46 19.09 -12.71
CA VAL A 124 -4.71 18.20 -13.61
C VAL A 124 -5.66 17.45 -14.54
N LEU A 125 -6.81 16.99 -14.04
CA LEU A 125 -7.82 16.29 -14.85
C LEU A 125 -8.72 17.24 -15.65
N GLY A 126 -8.82 18.52 -15.26
CA GLY A 126 -9.77 19.46 -15.85
C GLY A 126 -11.24 19.14 -15.55
N GLU A 127 -11.48 18.24 -14.58
CA GLU A 127 -12.80 17.78 -14.17
C GLU A 127 -13.06 18.15 -12.71
N LYS A 128 -14.22 18.75 -12.44
CA LYS A 128 -14.67 19.01 -11.06
C LYS A 128 -15.21 17.73 -10.46
N ASN A 129 -14.87 17.44 -9.20
CA ASN A 129 -15.32 16.24 -8.50
C ASN A 129 -14.96 14.93 -9.22
N ALA A 130 -13.71 14.83 -9.70
CA ALA A 130 -13.20 13.59 -10.27
C ALA A 130 -13.53 12.38 -9.37
N SER A 131 -14.01 11.30 -9.99
CA SER A 131 -14.25 10.04 -9.28
C SER A 131 -12.96 9.55 -8.62
N LEU A 132 -13.06 8.81 -7.52
CA LEU A 132 -11.89 8.25 -6.85
C LEU A 132 -11.91 6.72 -6.89
N PRO A 133 -10.74 6.08 -6.85
CA PRO A 133 -9.39 6.66 -6.82
C PRO A 133 -8.91 7.16 -8.20
N GLN A 134 -7.83 7.96 -8.22
CA GLN A 134 -7.12 8.36 -9.45
C GLN A 134 -5.62 8.12 -9.31
N VAL A 135 -5.00 7.50 -10.34
CA VAL A 135 -3.62 7.01 -10.26
C VAL A 135 -2.74 7.62 -11.34
N PHE A 136 -1.57 8.06 -10.91
CA PHE A 136 -0.48 8.53 -11.75
C PHE A 136 0.77 7.70 -11.49
N ILE A 137 1.47 7.29 -12.56
CA ILE A 137 2.72 6.54 -12.47
C ILE A 137 3.78 7.26 -13.28
N GLY A 138 4.87 7.68 -12.63
CA GLY A 138 5.95 8.42 -13.28
C GLY A 138 5.43 9.68 -13.98
N GLY A 139 4.61 10.45 -13.27
CA GLY A 139 4.00 11.67 -13.76
C GLY A 139 2.87 11.50 -14.79
N LYS A 140 2.60 10.29 -15.31
CA LYS A 140 1.55 10.06 -16.31
C LYS A 140 0.27 9.57 -15.68
N TYR A 141 -0.87 10.11 -16.11
CA TYR A 141 -2.18 9.62 -15.72
C TYR A 141 -2.44 8.22 -16.28
N ILE A 142 -2.84 7.28 -15.41
CA ILE A 142 -3.12 5.90 -15.78
C ILE A 142 -4.63 5.64 -15.78
N GLY A 143 -5.34 6.14 -14.78
CA GLY A 143 -6.80 5.96 -14.68
C GLY A 143 -7.29 5.79 -13.26
N GLY A 144 -8.60 5.55 -13.14
CA GLY A 144 -9.26 5.22 -11.89
C GLY A 144 -9.29 3.72 -11.58
N ALA A 145 -10.10 3.33 -10.60
CA ALA A 145 -10.12 1.95 -10.08
C ALA A 145 -10.29 0.87 -11.14
N GLU A 146 -11.19 1.04 -12.10
CA GLU A 146 -11.48 0.00 -13.10
C GLU A 146 -10.26 -0.30 -13.98
N VAL A 147 -9.59 0.74 -14.45
CA VAL A 147 -8.38 0.61 -15.27
C VAL A 147 -7.27 -0.09 -14.47
N ILE A 148 -7.06 0.30 -13.21
CA ILE A 148 -6.03 -0.29 -12.36
C ILE A 148 -6.31 -1.77 -12.06
N LYS A 149 -7.57 -2.12 -11.75
CA LYS A 149 -7.99 -3.51 -11.53
C LYS A 149 -7.75 -4.36 -12.79
N GLN A 150 -8.16 -3.87 -13.96
CA GLN A 150 -7.93 -4.56 -15.23
C GLN A 150 -6.43 -4.73 -15.55
N MET A 151 -5.62 -3.70 -15.35
CA MET A 151 -4.17 -3.78 -15.57
C MET A 151 -3.48 -4.73 -14.59
N PHE A 152 -3.98 -4.83 -13.36
CA PHE A 152 -3.50 -5.79 -12.37
C PHE A 152 -3.82 -7.23 -12.80
N GLU A 153 -5.06 -7.51 -13.19
CA GLU A 153 -5.51 -8.84 -13.63
C GLU A 153 -4.78 -9.33 -14.89
N THR A 154 -4.54 -8.42 -15.84
CA THR A 154 -3.81 -8.73 -17.09
C THR A 154 -2.30 -8.79 -16.92
N GLY A 155 -1.77 -8.38 -15.76
CA GLY A 155 -0.33 -8.33 -15.47
C GLY A 155 0.41 -7.16 -16.14
N GLU A 156 -0.31 -6.23 -16.77
CA GLU A 156 0.27 -5.03 -17.39
C GLU A 156 0.80 -4.06 -16.33
N LEU A 157 0.07 -3.92 -15.22
CA LEU A 157 0.46 -3.06 -14.11
C LEU A 157 1.85 -3.44 -13.59
N ALA A 158 2.10 -4.75 -13.40
CA ALA A 158 3.39 -5.25 -12.94
C ALA A 158 4.55 -4.92 -13.89
N LYS A 159 4.30 -4.73 -15.19
CA LYS A 159 5.34 -4.35 -16.16
C LYS A 159 5.71 -2.88 -16.02
N ILE A 160 4.72 -2.01 -15.85
CA ILE A 160 4.92 -0.56 -15.72
C ILE A 160 5.57 -0.22 -14.37
N LEU A 161 5.24 -0.98 -13.33
CA LEU A 161 5.81 -0.80 -12.00
C LEU A 161 7.27 -1.26 -11.86
N LYS A 162 7.86 -1.86 -12.91
CA LYS A 162 9.28 -2.25 -12.89
C LYS A 162 10.16 -1.02 -12.75
N GLY A 163 11.03 -1.02 -11.75
CA GLY A 163 12.00 0.05 -11.52
C GLY A 163 11.61 1.05 -10.44
N PHE A 164 10.37 1.00 -9.92
CA PHE A 164 10.00 1.78 -8.74
C PHE A 164 10.57 1.18 -7.45
N ARG A 165 10.78 2.04 -6.45
CA ARG A 165 11.35 1.66 -5.16
C ARG A 165 10.39 0.70 -4.42
N VAL A 166 10.94 -0.41 -3.94
CA VAL A 166 10.23 -1.43 -3.16
C VAL A 166 10.50 -1.21 -1.66
N ARG A 167 9.48 -1.42 -0.83
CA ARG A 167 9.50 -1.42 0.63
C ARG A 167 9.81 -2.81 1.16
N GLU A 168 10.47 -2.87 2.31
CA GLU A 168 10.72 -4.12 3.01
C GLU A 168 9.42 -4.77 3.50
N ALA A 169 9.46 -6.09 3.70
CA ALA A 169 8.32 -6.82 4.21
C ALA A 169 7.99 -6.36 5.64
N GLY A 170 6.73 -5.99 5.89
CA GLY A 170 6.33 -5.51 7.22
C GLY A 170 6.79 -4.09 7.54
N PHE A 171 7.31 -3.35 6.56
CA PHE A 171 7.62 -1.94 6.74
C PHE A 171 6.36 -1.17 7.13
N ALA A 172 6.44 -0.45 8.25
CA ALA A 172 5.54 0.62 8.63
C ALA A 172 6.39 1.82 9.05
N CYS A 173 5.95 3.04 8.72
CA CYS A 173 6.65 4.22 9.18
C CYS A 173 6.62 4.29 10.72
N GLU A 174 7.78 4.36 11.36
CA GLU A 174 7.89 4.40 12.83
C GLU A 174 7.23 5.66 13.44
N SER A 175 7.21 6.76 12.69
CA SER A 175 6.69 8.04 13.16
C SER A 175 5.18 8.19 13.02
N CYS A 176 4.59 7.67 11.93
CA CYS A 176 3.15 7.87 11.65
C CYS A 176 2.36 6.57 11.48
N GLY A 177 2.98 5.40 11.54
CA GLY A 177 2.28 4.12 11.33
C GLY A 177 1.60 4.01 9.96
N ASP A 178 2.20 4.63 8.93
CA ASP A 178 1.67 4.72 7.54
C ASP A 178 0.36 5.52 7.36
N VAL A 179 -0.08 6.31 8.35
CA VAL A 179 -1.29 7.17 8.20
C VAL A 179 -1.04 8.47 7.40
N ARG A 180 0.19 8.72 6.97
CA ARG A 180 0.66 9.83 6.10
C ARG A 180 0.56 11.25 6.66
N PHE A 181 -0.37 11.52 7.58
CA PHE A 181 -0.56 12.83 8.20
C PHE A 181 -0.36 12.76 9.71
N VAL A 182 0.29 13.76 10.27
CA VAL A 182 0.49 13.92 11.71
C VAL A 182 0.09 15.34 12.14
N PRO A 183 -0.26 15.56 13.43
CA PRO A 183 -0.47 16.91 13.94
C PRO A 183 0.74 17.80 13.69
N CYS A 184 0.51 19.04 13.29
CA CYS A 184 1.56 20.03 13.06
C CYS A 184 2.36 20.27 14.34
N TRP A 185 3.69 20.25 14.25
CA TRP A 185 4.57 20.45 15.42
C TRP A 185 4.59 21.89 15.92
N ASN A 186 4.42 22.87 15.04
CA ASN A 186 4.41 24.29 15.41
C ASN A 186 3.12 24.67 16.18
N CYS A 187 1.95 24.22 15.72
CA CYS A 187 0.67 24.60 16.32
C CYS A 187 -0.04 23.49 17.10
N SER A 188 0.57 22.30 17.20
CA SER A 188 -0.01 21.10 17.82
C SER A 188 -1.41 20.76 17.30
N GLY A 189 -1.67 21.00 16.01
CA GLY A 189 -2.97 20.77 15.38
C GLY A 189 -4.04 21.85 15.62
N SER A 190 -3.78 22.84 16.46
CA SER A 190 -4.76 23.91 16.77
C SER A 190 -4.95 24.92 15.64
N ARG A 191 -4.03 24.93 14.66
CA ARG A 191 -3.91 25.91 13.58
C ARG A 191 -3.68 27.35 14.08
N LYS A 192 -3.29 27.53 15.34
CA LYS A 192 -3.07 28.83 15.98
C LYS A 192 -1.66 28.89 16.55
N VAL A 193 -0.96 29.99 16.31
CA VAL A 193 0.36 30.30 16.86
C VAL A 193 0.34 31.73 17.36
N PHE A 194 1.01 32.01 18.49
CA PHE A 194 1.13 33.37 19.01
C PHE A 194 2.39 34.01 18.44
N ASP A 195 2.23 35.19 17.84
CA ASP A 195 3.34 35.98 17.35
C ASP A 195 3.78 36.93 18.47
N GLU A 196 4.96 36.69 19.05
CA GLU A 196 5.48 37.49 20.16
C GLU A 196 5.85 38.92 19.73
N ASP A 197 6.35 39.09 18.50
CA ASP A 197 6.77 40.40 17.97
C ASP A 197 5.57 41.33 17.76
N GLN A 198 4.44 40.77 17.34
CA GLN A 198 3.20 41.53 17.08
C GLN A 198 2.17 41.40 18.20
N GLY A 199 2.44 40.58 19.22
CA GLY A 199 1.55 40.33 20.35
C GLY A 199 0.18 39.77 19.96
N LEU A 200 0.06 39.05 18.84
CA LEU A 200 -1.22 38.64 18.28
C LEU A 200 -1.27 37.17 17.85
N LEU A 201 -2.47 36.59 17.94
CA LEU A 201 -2.70 35.21 17.52
C LEU A 201 -2.83 35.12 15.99
N LYS A 202 -1.94 34.37 15.36
CA LYS A 202 -1.94 34.12 13.91
C LYS A 202 -2.36 32.69 13.60
N ARG A 203 -2.76 32.49 12.34
CA ARG A 203 -2.94 31.13 11.81
C ARG A 203 -1.57 30.53 11.52
N CYS A 204 -1.40 29.26 11.88
CA CYS A 204 -0.20 28.51 11.50
C CYS A 204 -0.10 28.40 9.97
N LEU A 205 1.09 28.68 9.43
CA LEU A 205 1.38 28.62 7.98
C LEU A 205 2.08 27.32 7.56
N GLU A 206 2.49 26.49 8.52
CA GLU A 206 3.21 25.24 8.27
C GLU A 206 2.29 24.03 8.09
N CYS A 207 0.99 24.18 8.31
CA CYS A 207 0.02 23.09 8.26
C CYS A 207 -1.17 23.39 7.37
N ASN A 208 -1.86 22.35 6.94
CA ASN A 208 -3.07 22.48 6.15
C ASN A 208 -4.26 22.99 6.99
N GLU A 209 -5.45 23.05 6.38
CA GLU A 209 -6.66 23.57 7.03
C GLU A 209 -7.09 22.81 8.29
N ASN A 210 -6.63 21.58 8.44
CA ASN A 210 -6.95 20.68 9.56
C ASN A 210 -5.89 20.71 10.66
N GLY A 211 -4.86 21.55 10.55
CA GLY A 211 -3.75 21.56 11.51
C GLY A 211 -2.79 20.37 11.32
N LEU A 212 -2.82 19.73 10.15
CA LEU A 212 -2.01 18.54 9.86
C LEU A 212 -0.86 18.88 8.92
N ILE A 213 0.22 18.11 9.05
CA ILE A 213 1.35 18.09 8.11
C ILE A 213 1.52 16.68 7.58
N ARG A 214 2.12 16.56 6.40
CA ARG A 214 2.57 15.25 5.92
C ARG A 214 3.67 14.71 6.83
N CYS A 215 3.70 13.41 7.04
CA CYS A 215 4.76 12.76 7.80
C CYS A 215 6.11 13.00 7.11
N PRO A 216 7.06 13.72 7.73
CA PRO A 216 8.32 14.06 7.08
C PRO A 216 9.21 12.84 6.81
N ASP A 217 9.01 11.76 7.57
CA ASP A 217 9.86 10.55 7.50
C ASP A 217 9.45 9.58 6.38
N CYS A 218 8.21 9.63 5.90
CA CYS A 218 7.73 8.70 4.86
C CYS A 218 7.03 9.33 3.67
N CYS A 219 6.88 10.65 3.63
CA CYS A 219 6.19 11.38 2.57
C CYS A 219 7.08 12.35 1.77
N SER A 220 8.40 12.22 1.90
CA SER A 220 9.43 12.98 1.18
C SER A 220 9.73 12.38 -0.20
#